data_AF-A0AAD2WVU0-F1
#
_entry.id   AF-A0AAD2WVU0-F1
#
_cell.length_a   1.000
_cell.length_b   1.000
_cell.length_c   1.000
_cell.angle_alpha   90.00
_cell.angle_beta   90.00
_cell.angle_gamma   90.00
#
_symmetry.space_group_name_H-M   'P 1'
#
loop_
_entity.id
_entity.type
_entity.pdbx_description
1 polymer ?
#
loop_
_entity_poly.entity_id
_entity_poly.type
_entity_poly.pdbx_seq_one_letter_code
_entity_poly.pdbx_strand_id
1 'polypeptide(L)'
;MTISSAEWEIMRVVWAQQNTTSNEILAVLLEKYDWTPSTVKTLLRRLLDKGYVSREKMGKGFSYSPLIDEDLAMMSEVDSVFQKVCQTKHVAIVRHLLESIPMTEKDRLNLQSSLEAKKGKTLERVACNCIPGQCQCH
;
A
#
# COMPACT_ATOMS: atom_id res chain seq x y z
N MET A 1 7.38 -5.11 -8.73
CA MET A 1 6.02 -5.36 -9.27
C MET A 1 5.05 -4.60 -8.39
N THR A 2 4.14 -3.82 -8.95
CA THR A 2 3.22 -2.96 -8.20
C THR A 2 1.78 -3.47 -8.31
N ILE A 3 1.00 -3.26 -7.26
CA ILE A 3 -0.46 -3.47 -7.27
C ILE A 3 -1.07 -2.17 -7.81
N SER A 4 -1.84 -2.26 -8.89
CA SER A 4 -2.55 -1.09 -9.42
C SER A 4 -3.69 -0.67 -8.49
N SER A 5 -4.15 0.57 -8.58
CA SER A 5 -5.24 1.08 -7.73
C SER A 5 -6.49 0.19 -7.79
N ALA A 6 -6.86 -0.33 -8.97
CA ALA A 6 -8.02 -1.22 -9.09
C ALA A 6 -7.76 -2.62 -8.49
N GLU A 7 -6.54 -3.15 -8.61
CA GLU A 7 -6.17 -4.41 -7.96
C GLU A 7 -6.12 -4.26 -6.44
N TRP A 8 -5.74 -3.08 -5.94
CA TRP A 8 -5.70 -2.78 -4.51
C TRP A 8 -7.08 -2.88 -3.86
N GLU A 9 -8.12 -2.40 -4.55
CA GLU A 9 -9.49 -2.50 -4.07
C GLU A 9 -9.94 -3.96 -3.92
N ILE A 10 -9.53 -4.85 -4.84
CA ILE A 10 -9.77 -6.30 -4.68
C ILE A 10 -8.98 -6.85 -3.50
N MET A 11 -7.70 -6.50 -3.37
CA MET A 11 -6.86 -6.98 -2.28
C MET A 11 -7.43 -6.58 -0.92
N ARG A 12 -7.98 -5.38 -0.76
CA ARG A 12 -8.67 -4.98 0.50
C ARG A 12 -9.81 -5.92 0.87
N VAL A 13 -10.61 -6.38 -0.11
CA VAL A 13 -11.67 -7.35 0.17
C VAL A 13 -11.09 -8.72 0.52
N VAL A 14 -10.05 -9.16 -0.20
CA VAL A 14 -9.39 -10.45 0.03
C VAL A 14 -8.69 -10.49 1.40
N TRP A 15 -8.02 -9.41 1.81
CA TRP A 15 -7.42 -9.29 3.15
C TRP A 15 -8.50 -9.23 4.25
N ALA A 16 -9.57 -8.47 4.06
CA ALA A 16 -10.63 -8.39 5.05
C ALA A 16 -11.35 -9.73 5.27
N GLN A 17 -11.57 -10.50 4.20
CA GLN A 17 -12.34 -11.76 4.26
C GLN A 17 -11.47 -13.00 4.43
N GLN A 18 -10.16 -12.93 4.14
CA GLN A 18 -9.15 -14.00 4.18
C GLN A 18 -9.41 -15.19 3.23
N ASN A 19 -10.67 -15.48 2.91
CA ASN A 19 -11.09 -16.44 1.91
C ASN A 19 -12.42 -15.95 1.28
N THR A 20 -12.41 -15.68 -0.02
CA THR A 20 -13.56 -15.04 -0.69
C THR A 20 -13.70 -15.50 -2.14
N THR A 21 -14.88 -15.34 -2.72
CA THR A 21 -15.17 -15.66 -4.12
C THR A 21 -15.24 -14.41 -4.99
N SER A 22 -15.14 -14.57 -6.31
CA SER A 22 -15.31 -13.43 -7.24
C SER A 22 -16.66 -12.74 -7.12
N ASN A 23 -17.71 -13.45 -6.69
CA ASN A 23 -19.05 -12.90 -6.53
C ASN A 23 -19.17 -12.07 -5.25
N GLU A 24 -18.55 -12.52 -4.15
CA GLU A 24 -18.51 -11.76 -2.89
C GLU A 24 -17.66 -10.49 -3.05
N ILE A 25 -16.51 -10.59 -3.72
CA ILE A 25 -15.70 -9.42 -4.07
C ILE A 25 -16.53 -8.41 -4.88
N LEU A 26 -17.24 -8.89 -5.90
CA LEU A 26 -18.11 -8.03 -6.70
C LEU A 26 -19.19 -7.38 -5.85
N ALA A 27 -19.88 -8.14 -5.00
CA ALA A 27 -20.95 -7.63 -4.15
C ALA A 27 -20.48 -6.49 -3.23
N VAL A 28 -19.29 -6.62 -2.62
CA VAL A 28 -18.70 -5.56 -1.80
C VAL A 28 -18.33 -4.33 -2.63
N LEU A 29 -17.73 -4.53 -3.80
CA LEU A 29 -17.23 -3.42 -4.61
C LEU A 29 -18.32 -2.68 -5.40
N LEU A 30 -19.48 -3.30 -5.61
CA LEU A 30 -20.65 -2.67 -6.25
C LEU A 30 -21.20 -1.48 -5.46
N GLU A 31 -20.91 -1.35 -4.16
CA GLU A 31 -21.31 -0.18 -3.37
C GLU A 31 -20.64 1.12 -3.85
N LYS A 32 -19.49 1.01 -4.53
CA LYS A 32 -18.65 2.15 -4.91
C LYS A 32 -18.26 2.16 -6.39
N TYR A 33 -18.25 1.00 -7.05
CA TYR A 33 -17.76 0.86 -8.42
C TYR A 33 -18.76 0.10 -9.30
N ASP A 34 -18.99 0.60 -10.52
CA ASP A 34 -19.83 -0.06 -11.53
C ASP A 34 -19.09 -1.20 -12.27
N TRP A 35 -18.37 -2.04 -11.52
CA TRP A 35 -17.60 -3.12 -12.11
C TRP A 35 -18.48 -4.29 -12.52
N THR A 36 -18.14 -4.92 -13.64
CA THR A 36 -18.78 -6.14 -14.10
C THR A 36 -18.08 -7.38 -13.52
N PRO A 37 -18.74 -8.56 -13.53
CA PRO A 37 -18.10 -9.82 -13.17
C PRO A 37 -16.83 -10.11 -14.00
N SER A 38 -16.76 -9.66 -15.26
CA SER A 38 -15.58 -9.86 -16.11
C SER A 38 -14.40 -8.97 -15.68
N THR A 39 -14.67 -7.75 -15.22
CA THR A 39 -13.63 -6.85 -14.67
C THR A 39 -13.00 -7.45 -13.41
N VAL A 40 -13.81 -7.89 -12.45
CA VAL A 40 -13.31 -8.53 -11.21
C VAL A 40 -12.48 -9.77 -11.52
N LYS A 41 -12.96 -10.64 -12.42
CA LYS A 41 -12.20 -11.84 -12.85
C LYS A 41 -10.87 -11.49 -13.52
N THR A 42 -10.83 -10.41 -14.32
CA THR A 42 -9.61 -9.96 -14.99
C THR A 42 -8.58 -9.47 -13.98
N LEU A 43 -9.00 -8.66 -13.01
CA LEU A 43 -8.13 -8.16 -11.95
C LEU A 43 -7.64 -9.30 -11.04
N LEU A 44 -8.50 -10.25 -10.67
CA LEU A 44 -8.10 -11.45 -9.93
C LEU A 44 -7.09 -12.31 -10.70
N ARG A 45 -7.25 -12.45 -12.02
CA ARG A 45 -6.25 -13.15 -12.85
C ARG A 45 -4.89 -12.44 -12.79
N ARG A 46 -4.85 -11.12 -12.90
CA ARG A 46 -3.59 -10.37 -12.79
C ARG A 46 -2.96 -10.52 -11.39
N LEU A 47 -3.75 -10.52 -10.33
CA LEU A 47 -3.27 -10.76 -8.96
C LEU A 47 -2.72 -12.18 -8.79
N LEU A 48 -3.34 -13.18 -9.42
CA LEU A 48 -2.82 -14.56 -9.47
C LEU A 48 -1.50 -14.63 -10.22
N ASP A 49 -1.41 -14.02 -11.41
CA ASP A 49 -0.20 -14.02 -12.23
C ASP A 49 0.98 -13.32 -11.51
N LYS A 50 0.67 -12.32 -10.65
CA LYS A 50 1.64 -11.65 -9.78
C LYS A 50 1.98 -12.44 -8.50
N GLY A 51 1.25 -13.50 -8.19
CA GLY A 51 1.44 -14.30 -6.98
C GLY A 51 0.96 -13.63 -5.70
N TYR A 52 0.02 -12.67 -5.77
CA TYR A 52 -0.50 -11.96 -4.59
C TYR A 52 -1.70 -12.63 -3.95
N VAL A 53 -2.38 -13.49 -4.69
CA VAL A 53 -3.49 -14.30 -4.20
C VAL A 53 -3.33 -15.74 -4.65
N SER A 54 -3.85 -16.67 -3.85
CA SER A 54 -4.01 -18.07 -4.24
C SER A 54 -5.43 -18.29 -4.79
N ARG A 55 -5.65 -19.42 -5.44
CA ARG A 55 -6.96 -19.83 -5.94
C ARG A 55 -7.19 -21.31 -5.66
N GLU A 56 -8.29 -21.62 -5.00
CA GLU A 56 -8.73 -22.99 -4.75
C GLU A 56 -10.09 -23.25 -5.40
N LYS A 57 -10.32 -24.49 -5.85
CA LYS A 57 -11.60 -24.88 -6.44
C LYS A 57 -12.61 -25.17 -5.34
N MET A 58 -13.72 -24.44 -5.33
CA MET A 58 -14.80 -24.60 -4.35
C MET A 58 -16.11 -24.90 -5.09
N GLY A 59 -16.47 -26.19 -5.17
CA GLY A 59 -17.64 -26.66 -5.90
C GLY A 59 -17.59 -26.30 -7.39
N LYS A 60 -18.54 -25.47 -7.85
CA LYS A 60 -18.61 -24.94 -9.22
C LYS A 60 -17.84 -23.63 -9.42
N GLY A 61 -17.28 -23.05 -8.35
CA GLY A 61 -16.57 -21.78 -8.35
C GLY A 61 -15.13 -21.89 -7.89
N PHE A 62 -14.53 -20.73 -7.63
CA PHE A 62 -13.20 -20.61 -7.05
C PHE A 62 -13.26 -19.69 -5.83
N SER A 63 -12.49 -20.03 -4.81
CA SER A 63 -12.19 -19.15 -3.70
C SER A 63 -10.76 -18.62 -3.82
N TYR A 64 -10.50 -17.48 -3.21
CA TYR A 64 -9.27 -16.71 -3.28
C TYR A 64 -8.84 -16.28 -1.89
N SER A 65 -7.56 -16.44 -1.59
CA SER A 65 -6.94 -16.05 -0.32
C SER A 65 -5.68 -15.23 -0.56
N PRO A 66 -5.31 -14.31 0.34
CA PRO A 66 -4.11 -13.51 0.17
C PRO A 66 -2.85 -14.37 0.34
N LEU A 67 -1.82 -14.10 -0.47
CA LEU A 67 -0.48 -14.68 -0.33
C LEU A 67 0.54 -13.68 0.21
N ILE A 68 0.14 -12.42 0.36
CA ILE A 68 0.94 -11.35 0.91
C ILE A 68 0.23 -10.72 2.10
N ASP A 69 1.01 -10.33 3.09
CA ASP A 69 0.51 -9.62 4.27
C ASP A 69 0.09 -8.18 3.91
N GLU A 70 -1.00 -7.71 4.50
CA GLU A 70 -1.57 -6.39 4.21
C GLU A 70 -0.64 -5.26 4.69
N ASP A 71 -0.13 -5.35 5.93
CA ASP A 71 0.73 -4.32 6.51
C ASP A 71 2.05 -4.22 5.75
N LEU A 72 2.67 -5.36 5.41
CA LEU A 72 3.89 -5.39 4.59
C LEU A 72 3.65 -4.83 3.19
N ALA A 73 2.50 -5.12 2.57
CA ALA A 73 2.15 -4.56 1.27
C ALA A 73 1.96 -3.04 1.34
N MET A 74 1.28 -2.54 2.38
CA MET A 74 1.10 -1.11 2.62
C MET A 74 2.44 -0.40 2.82
N MET A 75 3.33 -0.94 3.64
CA MET A 75 4.65 -0.36 3.87
C MET A 75 5.48 -0.33 2.58
N SER A 76 5.43 -1.41 1.79
CA SER A 76 6.14 -1.46 0.50
C SER A 76 5.62 -0.43 -0.52
N GLU A 77 4.32 -0.14 -0.52
CA GLU A 77 3.74 0.92 -1.37
C GLU A 77 4.22 2.31 -0.92
N VAL A 78 4.28 2.58 0.39
CA VAL A 78 4.84 3.82 0.95
C VAL A 78 6.30 3.98 0.55
N ASP A 79 7.12 2.94 0.71
CA ASP A 79 8.53 2.96 0.28
C ASP A 79 8.66 3.25 -1.22
N SER A 80 7.82 2.63 -2.04
CA SER A 80 7.78 2.84 -3.50
C SER A 80 7.41 4.27 -3.87
N VAL A 81 6.58 4.94 -3.07
CA VAL A 81 6.30 6.38 -3.22
C VAL A 81 7.53 7.21 -2.86
N PHE A 82 8.16 6.95 -1.72
CA PHE A 82 9.34 7.70 -1.26
C PHE A 82 10.55 7.52 -2.19
N GLN A 83 10.70 6.38 -2.85
CA GLN A 83 11.74 6.15 -3.87
C GLN A 83 11.61 7.07 -5.09
N LYS A 84 10.41 7.56 -5.40
CA LYS A 84 10.16 8.50 -6.50
C LYS A 84 10.41 9.96 -6.11
N VAL A 85 10.69 10.22 -4.84
CA VAL A 85 10.86 11.56 -4.28
C VAL A 85 12.31 11.78 -3.86
N CYS A 86 12.83 12.98 -4.11
CA CYS A 86 14.14 13.39 -3.62
C CYS A 86 14.25 13.22 -2.10
N GLN A 87 15.31 12.56 -1.65
CA GLN A 87 15.53 12.29 -0.22
C GLN A 87 15.61 13.56 0.65
N THR A 88 15.99 14.70 0.07
CA THR A 88 16.01 16.00 0.76
C THR A 88 14.62 16.51 1.13
N LYS A 89 13.55 15.99 0.50
CA LYS A 89 12.16 16.39 0.71
C LYS A 89 11.39 15.43 1.63
N HIS A 90 11.97 14.27 1.98
CA HIS A 90 11.29 13.23 2.76
C HIS A 90 10.77 13.75 4.11
N VAL A 91 11.58 14.49 4.87
CA VAL A 91 11.17 15.03 6.19
C VAL A 91 10.02 16.03 6.06
N ALA A 92 9.97 16.81 4.97
CA ALA A 92 8.88 17.75 4.73
C ALA A 92 7.55 17.02 4.45
N ILE A 93 7.60 15.90 3.73
CA ILE A 93 6.42 15.04 3.50
C ILE A 93 5.96 14.41 4.80
N VAL A 94 6.87 13.86 5.60
CA VAL A 94 6.53 13.29 6.92
C VAL A 94 5.88 14.34 7.82
N ARG A 95 6.39 15.57 7.83
CA ARG A 95 5.79 16.68 8.59
C ARG A 95 4.35 16.97 8.12
N HIS A 96 4.14 17.07 6.81
CA HIS A 96 2.80 17.28 6.25
C HIS A 96 1.81 16.18 6.66
N LEU A 97 2.25 14.92 6.69
CA LEU A 97 1.43 13.80 7.15
C LEU A 97 1.11 13.89 8.65
N LEU A 98 2.10 14.25 9.48
CA LEU A 98 1.88 14.44 10.93
C LEU A 98 0.89 15.56 11.23
N GLU A 99 0.83 16.60 10.39
CA GLU A 99 -0.11 17.72 10.54
C GLU A 99 -1.54 17.39 10.08
N SER A 100 -1.70 16.41 9.19
CA SER A 100 -3.00 16.09 8.55
C SER A 100 -3.67 14.84 9.10
N ILE A 101 -2.92 13.88 9.65
CA ILE A 101 -3.45 12.60 10.12
C ILE A 101 -3.98 12.74 11.55
N PRO A 102 -5.26 12.43 11.81
CA PRO A 102 -5.78 12.31 13.17
C PRO A 102 -5.02 11.23 13.93
N MET A 103 -4.59 11.53 15.15
CA MET A 103 -3.81 10.59 15.97
C MET A 103 -4.24 10.60 17.42
N THR A 104 -4.14 9.44 18.07
CA THR A 104 -4.36 9.33 19.51
C THR A 104 -3.12 9.79 20.29
N GLU A 105 -3.27 10.01 21.59
CA GLU A 105 -2.13 10.29 22.45
C GLU A 105 -1.10 9.16 22.47
N LYS A 106 -1.55 7.91 22.35
CA LYS A 106 -0.66 6.75 22.24
C LYS A 106 0.20 6.83 20.97
N ASP A 107 -0.42 7.18 19.84
CA ASP A 107 0.28 7.33 18.56
C ASP A 107 1.33 8.45 18.64
N ARG A 108 0.97 9.60 19.23
CA ARG A 108 1.89 10.71 19.46
C ARG A 108 3.11 10.28 20.28
N LEU A 109 2.91 9.53 21.38
CA LEU A 109 4.00 9.03 22.22
C LEU A 109 4.90 8.01 21.49
N ASN A 110 4.32 7.13 20.68
CA ASN A 110 5.07 6.17 19.86
C ASN A 110 5.95 6.86 18.82
N LEU A 111 5.41 7.90 18.16
CA LEU A 111 6.13 8.71 17.19
C LEU A 111 7.25 9.53 17.85
N GLN A 112 7.00 10.11 19.02
CA GLN A 112 8.03 10.78 19.81
C GLN A 112 9.17 9.83 20.17
N SER A 113 8.85 8.63 20.65
CA SER A 113 9.86 7.62 20.99
C SER A 113 10.72 7.24 19.78
N SER A 114 10.11 7.14 18.61
CA SER A 114 10.82 6.87 17.35
C SER A 114 11.74 8.01 16.93
N LEU A 115 11.32 9.26 17.13
CA LEU A 115 12.14 10.45 16.87
C LEU A 115 13.30 10.57 17.87
N GLU A 116 13.05 10.28 19.15
CA GLU A 116 14.06 10.27 20.20
C GLU A 116 15.14 9.20 19.93
N ALA A 117 14.75 8.02 19.42
CA ALA A 117 15.69 6.98 19.03
C ALA A 117 16.65 7.38 17.87
N LYS A 118 16.34 8.46 17.14
CA LYS A 118 17.23 9.05 16.12
C LYS A 118 18.27 10.00 16.71
N LYS A 119 18.17 10.40 17.98
CA LYS A 119 19.18 11.25 18.63
C LYS A 119 20.56 10.62 18.52
N GLY A 120 21.56 11.42 18.11
CA GLY A 120 22.92 10.95 17.88
C GLY A 120 23.16 10.17 16.57
N LYS A 121 22.11 9.91 15.77
CA LYS A 121 22.18 9.27 14.44
C LYS A 121 21.78 10.22 13.31
N THR A 122 21.87 11.52 13.55
CA THR A 122 21.50 12.57 12.60
C THR A 122 22.67 12.95 11.71
N LEU A 123 22.35 13.36 10.49
CA LEU A 123 23.32 13.88 9.53
C LEU A 123 23.27 15.41 9.55
N GLU A 124 24.39 16.07 9.31
CA GLU A 124 24.44 17.55 9.15
C GLU A 124 23.66 17.99 7.90
N ARG A 125 23.80 17.26 6.79
CA ARG A 125 23.04 17.46 5.56
C ARG A 125 22.64 16.13 4.93
N VAL A 126 21.40 16.03 4.49
CA VAL A 126 20.94 14.94 3.63
C VAL A 126 21.30 15.29 2.19
N ALA A 127 22.11 14.45 1.53
CA ALA A 127 22.51 14.68 0.13
C ALA A 127 21.30 14.61 -0.82
N CYS A 128 21.41 15.09 -2.05
CA CYS A 128 20.42 14.79 -3.08
C CYS A 128 20.71 13.42 -3.70
N ASN A 129 19.68 12.62 -3.99
CA ASN A 129 19.80 11.34 -4.71
C ASN A 129 19.14 11.36 -6.10
N CYS A 130 18.75 12.54 -6.59
CA CYS A 130 18.13 12.69 -7.90
C CYS A 130 19.19 12.70 -9.01
N ILE A 131 18.81 12.23 -10.19
CA ILE A 131 19.62 12.39 -11.40
C ILE A 131 19.74 13.89 -11.72
N PRO A 132 20.91 14.39 -12.16
CA PRO A 132 21.05 15.79 -12.57
C PRO A 132 19.94 16.24 -13.52
N GLY A 133 19.29 17.37 -13.19
CA GLY A 133 18.16 17.91 -13.95
C GLY A 133 16.76 17.46 -13.48
N GLN A 134 16.65 16.45 -12.60
CA GLN A 134 15.34 16.07 -12.02
C GLN A 134 14.91 16.94 -10.83
N CYS A 135 15.82 17.76 -10.30
CA CYS A 135 15.52 18.65 -9.18
C CYS A 135 16.44 19.87 -9.17
N GLN A 136 16.14 20.83 -8.28
CA GLN A 136 16.94 22.03 -8.02
C GLN A 136 17.60 21.99 -6.63
N CYS A 137 17.81 20.79 -6.06
CA CYS A 137 18.31 20.63 -4.69
C CYS A 137 19.84 20.78 -4.56
N HIS A 138 20.52 21.18 -5.63
CA HIS A 138 21.97 21.27 -5.74
C HIS A 138 22.46 22.55 -5.07
#